data_AF-A0A848MDF2-F1
#
_entry.id   AF-A0A848MDF2-F1
#
_cell.length_a   1.000
_cell.length_b   1.000
_cell.length_c   1.000
_cell.angle_alpha   90.00
_cell.angle_beta   90.00
_cell.angle_gamma   90.00
#
_symmetry.space_group_name_H-M   'P 1'
#
loop_
_entity.id
_entity.type
_entity.pdbx_description
1 polymer ?
#
loop_
_entity_poly.entity_id
_entity_poly.type
_entity_poly.pdbx_seq_one_letter_code
_entity_poly.pdbx_strand_id
1 'polypeptide(L)'
;MPTADELIYEAEIEKMDKRARAAGFLTLCPGEVYTCQLHRTTHVFIMLVGEKWSAWRETWKEGKRHSNAQKTIVENVPFEIAIQKAKGYSQFISKKRG
;
A
#
# COMPACT_ATOMS: atom_id res chain seq x y z
N MET A 1 30.60 -9.48 -2.35
CA MET A 1 30.29 -8.45 -1.33
C MET A 1 29.41 -7.44 -2.02
N PRO A 2 28.27 -7.04 -1.40
CA PRO A 2 27.42 -6.01 -1.99
C PRO A 2 28.18 -4.68 -2.09
N THR A 3 27.85 -3.89 -3.09
CA THR A 3 28.41 -2.56 -3.30
C THR A 3 27.81 -1.55 -2.31
N ALA A 4 28.43 -0.37 -2.17
CA ALA A 4 27.88 0.69 -1.34
C ALA A 4 26.46 1.11 -1.79
N ASP A 5 26.22 1.15 -3.10
CA ASP A 5 24.93 1.53 -3.68
C ASP A 5 23.83 0.49 -3.38
N GLU A 6 24.17 -0.80 -3.46
CA GLU A 6 23.26 -1.89 -3.10
C GLU A 6 22.85 -1.80 -1.62
N LEU A 7 23.81 -1.53 -0.73
CA LEU A 7 23.54 -1.37 0.70
C LEU A 7 22.66 -0.15 1.01
N ILE A 8 22.86 0.96 0.30
CA ILE A 8 22.03 2.17 0.43
C ILE A 8 20.59 1.86 0.00
N TYR A 9 20.44 1.20 -1.16
CA TYR A 9 19.14 0.83 -1.70
C TYR A 9 18.37 -0.11 -0.76
N GLU A 10 19.03 -1.14 -0.22
CA GLU A 10 18.43 -2.05 0.76
C GLU A 10 17.96 -1.31 2.03
N ALA A 11 18.75 -0.35 2.52
CA ALA A 11 18.39 0.45 3.67
C ALA A 11 17.17 1.36 3.41
N GLU A 12 17.02 1.88 2.19
CA GLU A 12 15.85 2.66 1.78
C GLU A 12 14.58 1.80 1.73
N ILE A 13 14.67 0.61 1.13
CA ILE A 13 13.56 -0.37 1.13
C ILE A 13 13.15 -0.69 2.57
N GLU A 14 14.11 -1.01 3.43
CA GLU A 14 13.81 -1.40 4.82
C GLU A 14 13.12 -0.25 5.57
N LYS A 15 13.54 1.00 5.33
CA LYS A 15 12.92 2.20 5.90
C LYS A 15 11.49 2.39 5.39
N MET A 16 11.23 2.20 4.11
CA MET A 16 9.89 2.29 3.52
C MET A 16 8.96 1.22 4.09
N ASP A 17 9.44 -0.01 4.14
CA ASP A 17 8.74 -1.16 4.70
C ASP A 17 8.39 -0.98 6.18
N LYS A 18 9.32 -0.46 6.99
CA LYS A 18 9.08 -0.12 8.39
C LYS A 18 7.97 0.93 8.53
N ARG A 19 7.96 1.95 7.67
CA ARG A 19 6.91 2.98 7.66
C ARG A 19 5.55 2.41 7.26
N ALA A 20 5.49 1.57 6.23
CA ALA A 20 4.27 0.88 5.80
C ALA A 20 3.67 0.04 6.93
N ARG A 21 4.48 -0.78 7.60
CA ARG A 21 4.08 -1.57 8.77
C ARG A 21 3.56 -0.70 9.91
N ALA A 22 4.26 0.38 10.25
CA ALA A 22 3.82 1.33 11.27
C ALA A 22 2.49 2.05 10.92
N ALA A 23 2.14 2.12 9.64
CA ALA A 23 0.86 2.65 9.18
C ALA A 23 -0.27 1.61 9.14
N GLY A 24 0.00 0.35 9.48
CA GLY A 24 -0.97 -0.75 9.47
C GLY A 24 -1.07 -1.50 8.14
N PHE A 25 -0.04 -1.40 7.29
CA PHE A 25 0.04 -2.12 6.02
C PHE A 25 1.02 -3.29 6.12
N LEU A 26 0.66 -4.42 5.52
CA LEU A 26 1.52 -5.56 5.26
C LEU A 26 2.37 -5.30 4.00
N THR A 27 3.64 -5.68 4.03
CA THR A 27 4.51 -5.74 2.84
C THR A 27 4.15 -6.96 1.99
N LEU A 28 3.76 -6.75 0.73
CA LEU A 28 3.59 -7.82 -0.25
C LEU A 28 4.86 -8.03 -1.08
N CYS A 29 5.46 -6.92 -1.52
CA CYS A 29 6.76 -6.90 -2.17
C CYS A 29 7.58 -5.75 -1.56
N PRO A 30 8.74 -6.03 -0.92
CA PRO A 30 9.56 -5.01 -0.27
C PRO A 30 9.85 -3.84 -1.21
N GLY A 31 9.62 -2.61 -0.74
CA GLY A 31 9.88 -1.40 -1.52
C GLY A 31 8.93 -1.13 -2.70
N GLU A 32 7.96 -2.01 -2.97
CA GLU A 32 7.12 -1.91 -4.17
C GLU A 32 5.63 -1.95 -3.89
N VAL A 33 5.17 -2.86 -3.01
CA VAL A 33 3.74 -3.13 -2.82
C VAL A 33 3.39 -3.38 -1.37
N TYR A 34 2.39 -2.65 -0.88
CA TYR A 34 1.84 -2.76 0.47
C TYR A 34 0.32 -2.92 0.43
N THR A 35 -0.23 -3.64 1.41
CA THR A 35 -1.69 -3.84 1.51
C THR A 35 -2.22 -3.73 2.93
N CYS A 36 -3.44 -3.23 3.08
CA CYS A 36 -4.19 -3.25 4.35
C CYS A 36 -5.56 -3.87 4.09
N GLN A 37 -5.92 -4.89 4.87
CA GLN A 37 -7.24 -5.50 4.79
C GLN A 37 -8.26 -4.65 5.56
N LEU A 38 -9.30 -4.17 4.86
CA LEU A 38 -10.43 -3.47 5.49
C LEU A 38 -11.57 -4.43 5.85
N HIS A 39 -11.71 -5.51 5.07
CA HIS A 39 -12.70 -6.57 5.24
C HIS A 39 -12.22 -7.84 4.53
N ARG A 40 -12.87 -8.99 4.79
CA ARG A 40 -12.56 -10.29 4.16
C ARG A 40 -12.33 -10.23 2.65
N THR A 41 -13.04 -9.33 1.95
CA THR A 41 -13.01 -9.20 0.50
C THR A 41 -12.60 -7.81 0.02
N THR A 42 -12.14 -6.94 0.91
CA THR A 42 -11.82 -5.55 0.58
C THR A 42 -10.45 -5.19 1.13
N HIS A 43 -9.56 -4.78 0.23
CA HIS A 43 -8.18 -4.44 0.53
C HIS A 43 -7.85 -3.06 -0.03
N VAL A 44 -6.97 -2.35 0.65
CA VAL A 44 -6.31 -1.15 0.15
C VAL A 44 -4.90 -1.56 -0.28
N PHE A 45 -4.47 -1.07 -1.43
CA PHE A 45 -3.13 -1.25 -1.96
C PHE A 45 -2.42 0.09 -2.02
N ILE A 46 -1.11 0.05 -1.81
CA ILE A 46 -0.17 1.13 -2.12
C ILE A 46 0.91 0.48 -2.98
N MET A 47 1.06 0.96 -4.22
CA MET A 47 1.95 0.33 -5.20
C MET A 47 2.75 1.40 -5.94
N LEU A 48 4.03 1.09 -6.17
CA LEU A 48 4.87 1.81 -7.09
C LEU A 48 4.43 1.51 -8.54
N VAL A 49 4.06 2.56 -9.27
CA VAL A 49 3.67 2.48 -10.68
C VAL A 49 4.59 3.41 -11.45
N GLY A 50 5.54 2.83 -12.18
CA GLY A 50 6.66 3.59 -12.76
C GLY A 50 7.55 4.12 -11.64
N GLU A 51 7.64 5.44 -11.51
CA GLU A 51 8.49 6.12 -10.52
C GLU A 51 7.70 6.70 -9.34
N LYS A 52 6.36 6.58 -9.36
CA LYS A 52 5.49 7.22 -8.38
C LYS A 52 4.53 6.23 -7.75
N TRP A 53 4.01 6.61 -6.60
CA TRP A 53 3.14 5.78 -5.79
C TRP A 53 1.67 6.12 -6.02
N SER A 54 0.87 5.07 -6.12
CA SER A 54 -0.57 5.15 -6.21
C SER A 54 -1.18 4.28 -5.12
N ALA A 55 -2.32 4.69 -4.59
CA ALA A 55 -3.08 3.91 -3.64
C ALA A 55 -4.54 3.85 -4.05
N TRP A 56 -5.11 2.66 -3.94
CA TRP A 56 -6.50 2.41 -4.29
C TRP A 56 -7.07 1.29 -3.42
N ARG A 57 -8.40 1.23 -3.36
CA ARG A 57 -9.12 0.14 -2.72
C ARG A 57 -9.69 -0.76 -3.80
N GLU A 58 -9.55 -2.05 -3.59
CA GLU A 58 -10.23 -3.07 -4.39
C GLU A 58 -11.17 -3.90 -3.51
N THR A 59 -12.31 -4.28 -4.08
CA THR A 59 -13.26 -5.22 -3.49
C THR A 59 -13.47 -6.37 -4.46
N TRP A 60 -13.46 -7.59 -3.93
CA TRP A 60 -13.72 -8.81 -4.67
C TRP A 60 -15.02 -9.48 -4.23
N LYS A 61 -15.57 -10.27 -5.16
CA LYS A 61 -16.61 -11.26 -4.87
C LYS A 61 -15.97 -12.63 -4.90
N GLU A 62 -16.35 -13.48 -3.95
CA GLU A 62 -15.89 -14.85 -3.86
C GLU A 62 -16.13 -15.60 -5.20
N GLY A 63 -15.12 -16.35 -5.66
CA GLY A 63 -15.15 -17.06 -6.94
C GLY A 63 -14.89 -16.21 -8.18
N LYS A 64 -14.57 -14.91 -8.06
CA LYS A 64 -14.16 -14.06 -9.20
C LYS A 64 -12.64 -13.87 -9.23
N ARG A 65 -12.07 -13.92 -10.44
CA ARG A 65 -10.62 -13.67 -10.67
C ARG A 65 -10.23 -12.20 -10.58
N HIS A 66 -11.16 -11.28 -10.85
CA HIS A 66 -10.92 -9.84 -10.85
C HIS A 66 -11.80 -9.15 -9.81
N SER A 67 -11.37 -7.97 -9.36
CA SER A 67 -12.16 -7.16 -8.44
C SER A 67 -13.45 -6.69 -9.12
N ASN A 68 -14.51 -6.63 -8.33
CA ASN A 68 -15.80 -6.15 -8.80
C ASN A 68 -15.95 -4.63 -8.65
N ALA A 69 -15.08 -4.01 -7.84
CA ALA A 69 -15.06 -2.57 -7.67
C ALA A 69 -13.67 -2.10 -7.27
N GLN A 70 -13.21 -1.04 -7.91
CA GLN A 70 -11.98 -0.34 -7.56
C GLN A 70 -12.31 1.12 -7.22
N LYS A 71 -11.55 1.72 -6.31
CA LYS A 71 -11.63 3.14 -5.98
C LYS A 71 -10.24 3.70 -5.76
N THR A 72 -9.81 4.60 -6.63
CA THR A 72 -8.60 5.40 -6.42
C THR A 72 -8.71 6.23 -5.15
N ILE A 73 -7.65 6.22 -4.35
CA ILE A 73 -7.47 7.07 -3.16
C ILE A 73 -6.53 8.23 -3.53
N VAL A 74 -5.42 7.92 -4.19
CA VAL A 74 -4.45 8.89 -4.72
C VAL A 74 -3.61 8.22 -5.82
N GLU A 75 -3.14 8.99 -6.78
CA GLU A 75 -2.33 8.50 -7.91
C GLU A 75 -1.11 9.40 -8.13
N ASN A 76 0.00 8.80 -8.56
CA ASN A 76 1.19 9.50 -9.04
C ASN A 76 1.78 10.51 -8.04
N VAL A 77 1.95 10.10 -6.79
CA VAL A 77 2.51 10.92 -5.72
C VAL A 77 3.77 10.28 -5.11
N PRO A 78 4.59 11.02 -4.35
CA PRO A 78 5.63 10.44 -3.50
C PRO A 78 5.06 9.44 -2.48
N PHE A 79 5.89 8.48 -2.06
CA PHE A 79 5.52 7.41 -1.13
C PHE A 79 4.86 7.96 0.15
N GLU A 80 5.43 9.01 0.74
CA GLU A 80 4.94 9.65 1.96
C GLU A 80 3.50 10.15 1.83
N ILE A 81 3.13 10.67 0.66
CA ILE A 81 1.77 11.13 0.41
C ILE A 81 0.84 9.93 0.23
N ALA A 82 1.27 8.92 -0.54
CA ALA A 82 0.49 7.71 -0.77
C ALA A 82 0.13 6.99 0.53
N ILE A 83 1.13 6.75 1.40
CA ILE A 83 0.92 6.08 2.69
C ILE A 83 0.05 6.90 3.64
N GLN A 84 0.22 8.23 3.68
CA GLN A 84 -0.59 9.09 4.52
C GLN A 84 -2.07 9.08 4.08
N LYS A 85 -2.33 9.20 2.78
CA LYS A 85 -3.69 9.18 2.23
C LYS A 85 -4.35 7.82 2.41
N ALA A 86 -3.63 6.73 2.16
CA ALA A 86 -4.12 5.37 2.33
C ALA A 86 -4.41 5.05 3.80
N LYS A 87 -3.54 5.46 4.74
CA LYS A 87 -3.76 5.32 6.19
C LYS A 87 -5.02 6.08 6.63
N GLY A 88 -5.14 7.34 6.22
CA GLY A 88 -6.31 8.17 6.55
C GLY A 88 -7.61 7.57 6.02
N TYR A 89 -7.59 7.07 4.78
CA TYR A 89 -8.73 6.38 4.19
C TYR A 89 -9.11 5.11 4.98
N SER A 90 -8.13 4.27 5.30
CA SER A 90 -8.35 3.00 6.02
C SER A 90 -8.95 3.24 7.40
N GLN A 91 -8.45 4.24 8.13
CA GLN A 91 -8.98 4.65 9.45
C GLN A 91 -10.39 5.24 9.36
N PHE A 92 -10.68 6.01 8.31
CA PHE A 92 -12.03 6.56 8.10
C PHE A 92 -13.06 5.45 7.84
N ILE A 93 -12.70 4.45 7.02
CA ILE A 93 -13.59 3.33 6.73
C ILE A 93 -13.78 2.43 7.94
N SER A 94 -12.74 2.18 8.73
CA SER A 94 -12.88 1.37 9.96
C SER A 94 -13.78 2.05 10.99
N LYS A 95 -13.63 3.37 11.20
CA LYS A 95 -14.46 4.15 12.14
C LYS A 95 -15.93 4.24 11.76
N LYS A 96 -16.28 4.23 10.48
CA LYS A 96 -17.68 4.26 10.02
C LYS A 96 -18.45 2.95 10.27
N ARG A 97 -17.75 1.87 10.66
CA ARG A 97 -18.33 0.53 10.81
C ARG A 97 -18.44 0.08 12.28
N GLY A 98 -17.84 0.81 13.21
CA GLY A 98 -18.08 0.68 14.65
C GLY A 98 -19.14 1.66 15.09
#